data_AF-A0A2E9N6I6-F1
#
_entry.id   AF-A0A2E9N6I6-F1
#
_cell.length_a   1.000
_cell.length_b   1.000
_cell.length_c   1.000
_cell.angle_alpha   90.00
_cell.angle_beta   90.00
_cell.angle_gamma   90.00
#
_symmetry.space_group_name_H-M   'P 1'
#
loop_
_entity.id
_entity.type
_entity.pdbx_description
1 polymer ?
#
loop_
_entity_poly.entity_id
_entity_poly.type
_entity_poly.pdbx_seq_one_letter_code
_entity_poly.pdbx_strand_id
1 'polypeptide(L)'
;NPIIGASNYVKKSTFSYGTEHPWMEEHISAALLQVDPAKLAAQTVEVYDWMYDNVMAFALYNHDGVWPIGARLDPDWTPFGFSEVRTPTGFEYIKHR
;
A
#
# COMPACT_ATOMS: atom_id res chain seq x y z
N ASN A 1 -2.85 1.13 -5.01
CA ASN A 1 -2.70 2.60 -4.97
C ASN A 1 -1.54 2.92 -4.04
N PRO A 2 -0.35 3.28 -4.56
CA PRO A 2 0.90 3.32 -3.77
C PRO A 2 0.87 4.33 -2.61
N ILE A 3 0.09 5.41 -2.71
CA ILE A 3 -0.07 6.40 -1.63
C ILE A 3 -0.73 5.84 -0.35
N ILE A 4 -1.38 4.67 -0.40
CA ILE A 4 -2.01 4.04 0.77
C ILE A 4 -1.00 3.80 1.91
N GLY A 5 0.27 3.54 1.60
CA GLY A 5 1.28 3.40 2.65
C GLY A 5 1.47 4.70 3.45
N ALA A 6 1.43 5.84 2.76
CA ALA A 6 1.60 7.16 3.36
C ALA A 6 0.35 7.64 4.13
N SER A 7 -0.85 7.07 3.89
CA SER A 7 -2.06 7.50 4.59
C SER A 7 -2.06 7.22 6.09
N ASN A 8 -1.04 6.53 6.62
CA ASN A 8 -0.83 6.36 8.06
C ASN A 8 -0.20 7.57 8.76
N TYR A 9 0.27 8.57 8.00
CA TYR A 9 0.92 9.78 8.52
C TYR A 9 -0.01 10.99 8.59
N VAL A 10 -1.31 10.80 8.35
CA VAL A 10 -2.34 11.84 8.54
C VAL A 10 -3.08 11.64 9.86
N LYS A 11 -3.59 12.74 10.42
CA LYS A 11 -4.28 12.76 11.73
C LYS A 11 -5.49 11.84 11.79
N LYS A 12 -6.20 11.67 10.67
CA LYS A 12 -7.39 10.82 10.56
C LYS A 12 -7.09 9.35 10.28
N SER A 13 -5.82 8.94 10.30
CA SER A 13 -5.47 7.54 10.11
C SER A 13 -6.07 6.65 11.21
N THR A 14 -6.48 5.44 10.84
CA THR A 14 -6.86 4.39 11.80
C THR A 14 -5.68 3.96 12.68
N PHE A 15 -4.45 4.09 12.15
CA PHE A 15 -3.20 3.81 12.86
C PHE A 15 -2.23 4.99 12.69
N SER A 16 -1.88 5.68 13.79
CA SER A 16 -0.93 6.80 13.76
C SER A 16 0.44 6.36 14.26
N TYR A 17 1.50 6.75 13.54
CA TYR A 17 2.89 6.54 13.95
C TYR A 17 3.41 7.63 14.90
N GLY A 18 2.63 8.68 15.18
CA GLY A 18 3.06 9.82 15.99
C GLY A 18 4.03 10.77 15.29
N THR A 19 4.24 10.60 13.98
CA THR A 19 5.13 11.43 13.15
C THR A 19 4.35 12.25 12.12
N GLU A 20 3.14 12.70 12.48
CA GLU A 20 2.31 13.56 11.63
C GLU A 20 2.95 14.93 11.40
N HIS A 21 2.80 15.48 10.20
CA HIS A 21 3.37 16.78 9.81
C HIS A 21 2.39 17.57 8.94
N PRO A 22 2.21 18.89 9.13
CA PRO A 22 1.24 19.68 8.36
C PRO A 22 1.41 19.58 6.84
N TRP A 23 2.66 19.54 6.36
CA TRP A 23 2.96 19.37 4.94
C TRP A 23 2.42 18.03 4.43
N MET A 24 2.67 16.94 5.16
CA MET A 24 2.16 15.62 4.79
C MET A 24 0.64 15.54 4.84
N GLU A 25 0.01 16.14 5.85
CA GLU A 25 -1.46 16.19 5.97
C GLU A 25 -2.09 16.76 4.69
N GLU A 26 -1.54 17.86 4.16
CA GLU A 26 -2.01 18.50 2.94
C GLU A 26 -1.75 17.63 1.70
N HIS A 27 -0.49 17.20 1.50
CA HIS A 27 -0.06 16.59 0.23
C HIS A 27 -0.54 15.14 0.11
N ILE A 28 -0.56 14.38 1.21
CA ILE A 28 -1.10 13.02 1.23
C ILE A 28 -2.62 13.06 1.02
N SER A 29 -3.33 13.99 1.66
CA SER A 29 -4.79 14.14 1.46
C SER A 29 -5.13 14.52 0.03
N ALA A 30 -4.35 15.42 -0.59
CA ALA A 30 -4.53 15.79 -1.99
C ALA A 30 -4.29 14.60 -2.93
N ALA A 31 -3.25 13.80 -2.69
CA ALA A 31 -2.96 12.59 -3.47
C ALA A 31 -4.05 11.52 -3.30
N LEU A 32 -4.60 11.34 -2.09
CA LEU A 32 -5.70 10.38 -1.84
C LEU A 32 -6.98 10.71 -2.61
N LEU A 33 -7.23 11.98 -2.91
CA LEU A 33 -8.38 12.44 -3.69
C LEU A 33 -8.15 12.44 -5.20
N GLN A 34 -6.93 12.11 -5.65
CA GLN A 34 -6.58 12.16 -7.06
C GLN A 34 -7.15 10.95 -7.84
N VAL A 35 -7.86 11.24 -8.93
CA VAL A 35 -8.45 10.22 -9.82
C VAL A 35 -7.65 10.01 -11.10
N ASP A 36 -6.81 10.98 -11.47
CA ASP A 36 -5.90 10.89 -12.62
C ASP A 36 -4.65 10.06 -12.23
N PRO A 37 -4.43 8.88 -12.85
CA PRO A 37 -3.31 8.02 -12.50
C PRO A 37 -1.93 8.66 -12.65
N ALA A 38 -1.75 9.53 -13.66
CA ALA A 38 -0.46 10.16 -13.92
C ALA A 38 -0.14 11.21 -12.85
N LYS A 39 -1.14 12.01 -12.46
CA LYS A 39 -1.00 12.98 -11.37
C LYS A 39 -0.81 12.31 -10.03
N LEU A 40 -1.56 11.23 -9.77
CA LEU A 40 -1.44 10.44 -8.55
C LEU A 40 -0.03 9.87 -8.40
N ALA A 41 0.56 9.35 -9.48
CA ALA A 41 1.94 8.86 -9.46
C ALA A 41 2.93 9.98 -9.13
N ALA A 42 2.80 11.16 -9.78
CA ALA A 42 3.68 12.30 -9.51
C ALA A 42 3.56 12.80 -8.05
N GLN A 43 2.34 12.96 -7.55
CA GLN A 43 2.10 13.37 -6.15
C GLN A 43 2.59 12.32 -5.15
N THR A 44 2.51 11.04 -5.49
CA THR A 44 3.04 9.97 -4.65
C THR A 44 4.57 10.06 -4.55
N VAL A 45 5.26 10.30 -5.66
CA VAL A 45 6.71 10.50 -5.67
C VAL A 45 7.10 11.70 -4.80
N GLU A 46 6.42 12.84 -4.98
CA GLU A 46 6.66 14.06 -4.19
C GLU A 46 6.56 13.81 -2.67
N VAL A 47 5.53 13.09 -2.23
CA VAL A 47 5.35 12.71 -0.82
C VAL A 47 6.52 11.86 -0.32
N TYR A 48 6.91 10.83 -1.08
CA TYR A 48 7.98 9.92 -0.65
C TYR A 48 9.37 10.57 -0.71
N ASP A 49 9.63 11.45 -1.66
CA ASP A 49 10.86 12.26 -1.72
C ASP A 49 10.95 13.18 -0.49
N TRP A 50 9.86 13.85 -0.14
CA TRP A 50 9.83 14.68 1.08
C TRP A 50 10.05 13.85 2.33
N MET A 51 9.42 12.66 2.43
CA MET A 51 9.68 11.74 3.53
C MET A 51 11.17 11.35 3.60
N TYR A 52 11.83 11.20 2.44
CA TYR A 52 13.23 10.79 2.36
C TYR A 52 14.15 11.87 2.88
N ASP A 53 13.96 13.10 2.41
CA ASP A 53 14.73 14.25 2.83
C ASP A 53 14.54 14.57 4.32
N ASN A 54 13.40 14.19 4.90
CA ASN A 54 13.09 14.41 6.31
C ASN A 54 13.36 13.18 7.21
N VAL A 55 14.04 12.15 6.68
CA VAL A 55 14.42 10.93 7.44
C VAL A 55 13.21 10.30 8.15
N MET A 56 12.06 10.34 7.47
CA MET A 56 10.83 9.71 7.91
C MET A 56 10.92 8.19 7.66
N ALA A 57 9.93 7.42 8.13
CA ALA A 57 10.01 5.96 8.10
C ALA A 57 10.25 5.37 6.70
N PHE A 58 11.37 4.67 6.56
CA PHE A 58 11.70 3.83 5.40
C PHE A 58 11.66 2.35 5.80
N ALA A 59 10.96 1.55 5.02
CA ALA A 59 11.01 0.11 5.18
C ALA A 59 12.42 -0.39 4.79
N LEU A 60 13.15 -0.95 5.75
CA LEU A 60 14.44 -1.61 5.48
C LEU A 60 14.26 -2.95 4.75
N TYR A 61 13.08 -3.55 4.91
CA TYR A 61 12.72 -4.82 4.30
C TYR A 61 11.34 -4.70 3.67
N ASN A 62 11.20 -5.30 2.49
CA ASN A 62 9.88 -5.59 1.95
C ASN A 62 9.43 -6.95 2.47
N HIS A 63 8.21 -7.00 2.99
CA HIS A 63 7.55 -8.26 3.28
C HIS A 63 6.75 -8.65 2.05
N ASP A 64 7.01 -9.85 1.52
CA ASP A 64 6.20 -10.41 0.45
C ASP A 64 5.29 -11.51 0.99
N GLY A 65 4.14 -11.68 0.34
CA GLY A 65 3.23 -12.77 0.63
C GLY A 65 3.73 -14.06 -0.01
N VAL A 66 3.85 -15.13 0.76
CA VAL A 66 4.08 -16.46 0.20
C VAL A 66 2.76 -17.22 0.23
N TRP A 67 2.22 -17.55 -0.94
CA TRP A 67 1.02 -18.37 -1.06
C TRP A 67 1.40 -19.85 -1.19
N PRO A 68 0.97 -20.73 -0.27
CA PRO A 68 1.20 -22.16 -0.38
C PRO A 68 0.23 -22.76 -1.41
N ILE A 69 0.53 -22.57 -2.70
CA ILE A 69 -0.25 -23.16 -3.80
C ILE A 69 0.18 -24.63 -3.96
N GLY A 70 -0.72 -25.56 -3.63
CA GLY A 70 -0.49 -26.99 -3.82
C GLY A 70 -0.64 -27.43 -5.28
N ALA A 71 -0.08 -28.58 -5.65
CA ALA A 71 -0.04 -29.08 -7.04
C ALA A 71 -1.40 -29.29 -7.74
N ARG A 72 -2.52 -29.22 -7.01
CA ARG A 72 -3.89 -29.36 -7.52
C ARG A 72 -4.58 -28.03 -7.83
N LEU A 73 -3.96 -26.91 -7.43
CA LEU A 73 -4.50 -25.58 -7.64
C LEU A 73 -3.95 -24.99 -8.94
N ASP A 74 -4.73 -24.09 -9.53
CA ASP A 74 -4.37 -23.35 -10.73
C ASP A 74 -3.02 -22.61 -10.55
N PRO A 75 -1.99 -22.94 -11.36
CA PRO A 75 -0.67 -22.32 -11.24
C PRO A 75 -0.66 -20.85 -11.71
N ASP A 76 -1.67 -20.42 -12.48
CA ASP A 76 -1.77 -19.06 -13.00
C ASP A 76 -2.59 -18.16 -12.06
N TRP A 77 -3.09 -18.69 -10.94
CA TRP A 77 -3.81 -17.89 -9.96
C TRP A 77 -2.89 -16.87 -9.28
N THR A 78 -3.37 -15.62 -9.21
CA THR A 78 -2.71 -14.54 -8.48
C THR A 78 -3.73 -13.84 -7.57
N PRO A 79 -3.32 -13.37 -6.38
CA PRO A 79 -4.17 -12.54 -5.52
C PRO A 79 -4.55 -11.23 -6.24
N PHE A 80 -5.70 -10.66 -5.89
CA PHE A 80 -6.15 -9.35 -6.39
C PHE A 80 -5.45 -8.18 -5.67
N GLY A 81 -4.83 -8.41 -4.52
CA GLY A 81 -4.12 -7.36 -3.80
C GLY A 81 -3.25 -7.81 -2.63
N PHE A 82 -2.38 -6.89 -2.20
CA PHE A 82 -1.42 -7.11 -1.11
C PHE A 82 -2.06 -7.43 0.25
N SER A 83 -3.35 -7.11 0.44
CA SER A 83 -4.07 -7.35 1.69
C SER A 83 -4.68 -8.75 1.79
N GLU A 84 -4.71 -9.52 0.69
CA GLU A 84 -5.40 -10.82 0.63
C GLU A 84 -4.62 -11.99 1.26
N VAL A 85 -3.40 -11.74 1.73
CA VAL A 85 -2.52 -12.77 2.31
C VAL A 85 -2.97 -13.29 3.68
N ARG A 86 -3.90 -12.59 4.35
CA ARG A 86 -4.23 -12.85 5.76
C ARG A 86 -5.62 -13.42 6.01
N THR A 87 -6.43 -13.62 4.97
CA THR A 87 -7.82 -14.05 5.15
C THR A 87 -8.17 -15.29 4.32
N PRO A 88 -8.89 -16.28 4.90
CA PRO A 88 -9.40 -17.44 4.16
C PRO A 88 -10.20 -17.06 2.90
N THR A 89 -10.84 -15.88 2.91
CA THR A 89 -11.58 -15.32 1.77
C THR A 89 -10.72 -15.12 0.52
N GLY A 90 -9.40 -14.92 0.68
CA GLY A 90 -8.48 -14.77 -0.46
C GLY A 90 -8.32 -16.05 -1.30
N PHE A 91 -8.74 -17.21 -0.78
CA PHE A 91 -8.64 -18.49 -1.49
C PHE A 91 -9.96 -18.91 -2.15
N GLU A 92 -11.06 -18.17 -1.97
CA GLU A 92 -12.41 -18.58 -2.39
C GLU A 92 -12.58 -18.72 -3.91
N TYR A 93 -11.74 -18.04 -4.68
CA TYR A 93 -11.81 -18.03 -6.15
C TYR A 93 -10.71 -18.85 -6.84
N ILE A 94 -9.88 -19.57 -6.09
CA ILE A 94 -8.84 -20.42 -6.68
C ILE A 94 -9.52 -21.59 -7.39
N LYS A 95 -9.23 -21.74 -8.68
CA LYS A 95 -9.73 -22.87 -9.46
C LYS A 95 -8.88 -24.11 -9.20
N HIS A 96 -9.55 -25.26 -9.25
CA HIS A 96 -8.86 -26.55 -9.36
C HIS A 96 -8.30 -26.70 -10.77
N ARG A 97 -7.18 -27.42 -10.89
CA ARG A 97 -6.56 -27.76 -12.18
C ARG A 97 -7.34 -28.80 -12.99
#